data_AF-A0A7K2WEQ4-F1
#
_entry.id   AF-A0A7K2WEQ4-F1
#
_cell.length_a   1.000
_cell.length_b   1.000
_cell.length_c   1.000
_cell.angle_alpha   90.00
_cell.angle_beta   90.00
_cell.angle_gamma   90.00
#
_symmetry.space_group_name_H-M   'P 1'
#
loop_
_entity.id
_entity.type
_entity.pdbx_description
1 polymer ?
#
loop_
_entity_poly.entity_id
_entity_poly.type
_entity_poly.pdbx_seq_one_letter_code
_entity_poly.pdbx_strand_id
1 'polypeptide(L)' 'MARQPYYRWLDRPVTDAELAEAYRANALFDAHRDDPEFGHRFLLDEARAAGEAMAERTAWRICRDNGWWSAFGKR' A
#
# COMPACT_ATOMS: atom_id res chain seq x y z
N MET A 1 -30.25 16.17 -16.35
CA MET A 1 -28.93 15.57 -16.64
C MET A 1 -27.94 16.03 -15.58
N ALA A 2 -27.43 15.09 -14.79
CA ALA A 2 -26.68 15.36 -13.56
C ALA A 2 -25.27 15.88 -13.89
N ARG A 3 -25.09 17.21 -13.84
CA ARG A 3 -23.79 17.90 -13.99
C ARG A 3 -22.94 17.77 -12.71
N GLN A 4 -23.63 17.62 -11.58
CA GLN A 4 -23.05 17.62 -10.24
C GLN A 4 -22.05 16.47 -9.98
N PRO A 5 -22.25 15.22 -10.42
CA PRO A 5 -21.30 14.14 -10.20
C PRO A 5 -19.97 14.37 -10.93
N TYR A 6 -20.03 14.87 -12.17
CA TYR A 6 -18.85 15.17 -12.97
C TYR A 6 -17.99 16.27 -12.34
N TYR A 7 -18.60 17.39 -11.97
CA TYR A 7 -17.86 18.49 -11.33
C TYR A 7 -17.33 18.14 -9.94
N ARG A 8 -18.03 17.30 -9.18
CA ARG A 8 -17.53 16.79 -7.89
C ARG A 8 -16.31 15.88 -8.06
N TRP A 9 -16.32 15.02 -9.08
CA TRP A 9 -15.13 14.23 -9.42
C TRP A 9 -13.98 15.12 -9.87
N LEU A 10 -14.26 16.16 -10.66
CA LEU A 10 -13.22 17.07 -11.15
C LEU A 10 -12.52 17.83 -10.01
N ASP A 11 -13.25 18.15 -8.96
CA ASP A 11 -12.72 18.83 -7.75
C ASP A 11 -11.91 17.89 -6.86
N ARG A 12 -12.32 16.62 -6.71
CA ARG A 12 -11.62 15.60 -5.92
C ARG A 12 -11.56 14.28 -6.70
N PRO A 13 -10.66 14.17 -7.69
CA PRO A 13 -10.61 13.03 -8.60
C PRO A 13 -10.01 11.79 -7.97
N VAL A 14 -9.28 11.96 -6.86
CA VAL A 14 -8.73 10.89 -6.03
C VAL A 14 -9.51 10.86 -4.73
N THR A 15 -10.06 9.70 -4.41
CA THR A 15 -10.78 9.46 -3.16
C THR A 15 -9.79 9.31 -2.00
N ASP A 16 -10.25 9.60 -0.78
CA ASP A 16 -9.43 9.40 0.42
C ASP A 16 -9.00 7.93 0.58
N ALA A 17 -9.79 6.98 0.06
CA ALA A 17 -9.47 5.56 0.05
C ALA A 17 -8.31 5.23 -0.91
N GLU A 18 -8.33 5.76 -2.13
CA GLU A 18 -7.24 5.59 -3.10
C GLU A 18 -5.95 6.24 -2.60
N LEU A 19 -6.05 7.42 -1.97
CA LEU A 19 -4.92 8.10 -1.37
C LEU A 19 -4.32 7.29 -0.21
N ALA A 20 -5.16 6.75 0.67
CA ALA A 20 -4.70 5.89 1.77
C ALA A 20 -4.08 4.58 1.26
N GLU A 21 -4.61 3.99 0.19
CA GLU A 21 -3.99 2.81 -0.43
C GLU A 21 -2.62 3.14 -1.02
N ALA A 22 -2.47 4.30 -1.67
CA ALA A 22 -1.19 4.76 -2.19
C ALA A 22 -0.14 4.97 -1.09
N TYR A 23 -0.50 5.63 0.02
CA TYR A 23 0.44 5.82 1.14
C TYR A 23 0.87 4.51 1.78
N ARG A 24 -0.07 3.58 2.00
CA ARG A 24 0.22 2.24 2.51
C ARG A 24 1.13 1.45 1.58
N ALA A 25 0.88 1.52 0.27
CA ALA A 25 1.74 0.88 -0.72
C ALA A 25 3.15 1.48 -0.70
N ASN A 26 3.27 2.80 -0.59
CA ASN A 26 4.56 3.46 -0.50
C ASN A 26 5.32 3.07 0.78
N ALA A 27 4.65 3.02 1.93
CA ALA A 27 5.26 2.57 3.18
C ALA A 27 5.77 1.12 3.11
N LEU A 28 5.00 0.22 2.48
CA LEU A 28 5.44 -1.16 2.26
C LEU A 28 6.60 -1.25 1.25
N PHE A 29 6.62 -0.39 0.23
CA PHE A 29 7.71 -0.31 -0.73
C PHE A 29 8.99 0.17 -0.07
N ASP A 30 8.93 1.23 0.73
CA ASP A 30 10.07 1.78 1.45
C ASP A 30 10.64 0.74 2.43
N ALA A 31 9.77 0.08 3.21
CA ALA A 31 10.18 -1.02 4.09
C ALA A 31 10.82 -2.19 3.33
N HIS A 32 10.31 -2.53 2.14
CA HIS A 32 10.87 -3.62 1.32
C HIS A 32 12.19 -3.24 0.64
N ARG A 33 12.35 -1.96 0.29
CA ARG A 33 13.58 -1.43 -0.27
C ARG A 33 14.70 -1.44 0.76
N ASP A 34 14.39 -1.09 2.01
CA ASP A 34 15.36 -1.04 3.10
C ASP A 34 15.78 -2.45 3.53
N ASP A 35 14.86 -3.43 3.47
CA ASP A 35 15.17 -4.83 3.74
C ASP A 35 14.38 -5.80 2.83
N PRO A 36 14.96 -6.18 1.67
CA PRO A 36 14.29 -7.05 0.70
C PRO A 36 14.24 -8.51 1.15
N GLU A 37 14.92 -8.87 2.24
CA GLU A 37 14.96 -10.23 2.76
C GLU A 37 13.70 -10.58 3.55
N PHE A 38 12.98 -9.58 4.05
CA PHE A 38 11.81 -9.81 4.89
C PHE A 38 10.50 -10.05 4.13
N GLY A 39 9.62 -10.85 4.75
CA GLY A 39 8.27 -11.11 4.27
C GLY A 39 7.25 -10.05 4.72
N HIS A 40 6.06 -10.09 4.13
CA HIS A 40 4.98 -9.11 4.33
C HIS A 40 4.58 -8.81 5.78
N ARG A 41 4.84 -9.71 6.74
CA ARG A 41 4.55 -9.50 8.17
C ARG A 41 5.49 -8.48 8.81
N PHE A 42 6.77 -8.55 8.48
CA PHE A 42 7.74 -7.59 8.98
C PHE A 42 7.53 -6.23 8.32
N LEU A 43 7.30 -6.21 7.00
CA LEU A 43 6.95 -4.98 6.26
C LEU A 43 5.71 -4.29 6.84
N LEU A 44 4.74 -5.05 7.34
CA LEU A 44 3.56 -4.51 8.00
C LEU A 44 3.91 -3.75 9.30
N ASP A 45 4.81 -4.29 10.11
CA ASP A 45 5.20 -3.63 11.36
C ASP A 45 6.07 -2.40 11.10
N GLU A 46 6.94 -2.42 10.08
CA GLU A 46 7.65 -1.23 9.62
C GLU A 46 6.69 -0.16 9.07
N ALA A 47 5.71 -0.55 8.25
CA ALA A 47 4.69 0.38 7.77
C ALA A 47 3.88 0.99 8.93
N ARG A 48 3.60 0.23 10.00
CA ARG A 48 2.98 0.76 11.23
C ARG A 48 3.90 1.76 11.94
N ALA A 49 5.20 1.48 12.04
CA ALA A 49 6.17 2.40 12.62
C ALA A 49 6.28 3.71 11.79
N ALA A 50 6.13 3.61 10.47
CA ALA A 50 6.07 4.75 9.55
C ALA A 50 4.73 5.52 9.59
N GLY A 51 3.76 5.10 10.42
CA GLY A 51 2.46 5.76 10.60
C GLY A 51 1.33 5.22 9.71
N GLU A 52 1.63 4.30 8.80
CA GLU A 52 0.67 3.69 7.88
C GLU A 52 0.19 2.33 8.37
N ALA A 53 -0.60 2.34 9.44
CA ALA A 53 -1.19 1.11 9.98
C ALA A 53 -2.24 0.51 9.04
N MET A 54 -2.17 -0.81 8.85
CA MET A 54 -3.14 -1.57 8.06
C MET A 54 -3.35 -2.99 8.59
N ALA A 55 -4.35 -3.67 8.03
CA ALA A 55 -4.57 -5.08 8.30
C ALA A 55 -3.53 -5.93 7.55
N GLU A 56 -3.13 -7.06 8.13
CA GLU A 56 -2.17 -8.00 7.50
C GLU A 56 -2.63 -8.44 6.12
N ARG A 57 -3.94 -8.68 5.94
CA ARG A 57 -4.53 -9.05 4.64
C ARG A 57 -4.36 -7.95 3.59
N THR A 58 -4.39 -6.67 3.99
CA THR A 58 -4.16 -5.54 3.08
C THR A 58 -2.69 -5.48 2.68
N ALA A 59 -1.77 -5.59 3.64
CA ALA A 59 -0.34 -5.62 3.34
C ALA A 59 0.02 -6.80 2.42
N TRP A 60 -0.49 -8.00 2.71
CA TRP A 60 -0.28 -9.17 1.84
C TRP A 60 -0.80 -8.95 0.42
N ARG A 61 -2.01 -8.39 0.26
CA ARG A 61 -2.60 -8.10 -1.05
C ARG A 61 -1.71 -7.13 -1.83
N ILE A 62 -1.31 -6.02 -1.20
CA ILE A 62 -0.46 -5.00 -1.82
C ILE A 62 0.90 -5.60 -2.23
N CYS A 63 1.58 -6.32 -1.33
CA CYS A 63 2.85 -6.97 -1.65
C CYS A 63 2.70 -8.02 -2.77
N ARG A 64 1.62 -8.80 -2.78
CA ARG A 64 1.33 -9.78 -3.83
C ARG A 64 1.11 -9.11 -5.19
N ASP A 65 0.26 -8.08 -5.23
CA ASP A 65 -0.13 -7.39 -6.47
C ASP A 65 1.07 -6.64 -7.09
N ASN A 66 1.99 -6.15 -6.25
CA ASN A 66 3.22 -5.47 -6.69
C ASN A 66 4.43 -6.41 -6.86
N GLY A 67 4.30 -7.70 -6.56
CA GLY A 67 5.39 -8.67 -6.67
C GLY A 67 6.53 -8.47 -5.65
N TRP A 68 6.27 -7.78 -4.54
CA TRP A 68 7.23 -7.57 -3.46
C TRP A 68 7.26 -8.81 -2.56
N TRP A 69 8.18 -9.70 -2.87
CA TRP A 69 8.39 -10.95 -2.15
C TRP A 69 9.71 -10.90 -1.41
N SER A 70 9.76 -11.58 -0.27
CA SER A 70 11.04 -11.86 0.39
C SER A 70 11.98 -12.51 -0.62
N ALA A 71 13.20 -11.96 -0.73
CA ALA A 71 14.27 -12.54 -1.55
C ALA A 71 14.64 -13.97 -1.14
N PHE A 72 14.26 -14.42 0.07
CA PHE A 72 14.39 -15.80 0.53
C PHE A 72 13.23 -16.68 0.04
N GLY A 73 13.10 -16.78 -1.28
CA GLY A 73 12.34 -17.83 -1.95
C GLY A 73 13.29 -18.89 -2.52
N LYS A 74 13.46 -20.00 -1.79
CA LYS A 74 14.12 -21.28 -2.16
C LYS A 74 15.04 -21.28 -3.40
N ARG A 75 16.32 -21.54 -3.16
CA ARG A 75 17.09 -22.45 -4.03
C ARG A 75 16.54 -23.87 -3.91
#